data_AF-A0A3E1EY13-F1
#
_entry.id   AF-A0A3E1EY13-F1
#
_cell.length_a   1.000
_cell.length_b   1.000
_cell.length_c   1.000
_cell.angle_alpha   90.00
_cell.angle_beta   90.00
_cell.angle_gamma   90.00
#
_symmetry.space_group_name_H-M   'P 1'
#
loop_
_entity.id
_entity.type
_entity.pdbx_description
1 polymer ?
#
loop_
_entity_poly.entity_id
_entity_poly.type
_entity_poly.pdbx_seq_one_letter_code
_entity_poly.pdbx_strand_id
1 'polypeptide(L)'
;MKKLIILFAMAFLTSLGFAQTATVEGTAANLKENLAEDFIEFTMPSEVTTEDVEKSSQYYTDYFNVSFDDNTNLARIDLVNQDQQAKRVITRFLLSTGVRTVNFEGTDYTIMEFYSNFLE
;
A
#
# COMPACT_ATOMS: atom_id res chain seq x y z
N MET A 1 40.12 19.69 -3.70
CA MET A 1 39.80 18.25 -3.90
C MET A 1 39.11 17.63 -2.70
N LYS A 2 39.66 17.70 -1.47
CA LYS A 2 39.02 17.15 -0.26
C LYS A 2 37.57 17.64 -0.01
N LYS A 3 37.30 18.93 -0.23
CA LYS A 3 35.95 19.52 -0.10
C LYS A 3 34.96 19.05 -1.17
N LEU A 4 35.45 18.70 -2.36
CA LEU A 4 34.62 18.18 -3.47
C LEU A 4 34.25 16.72 -3.24
N ILE A 5 35.17 15.93 -2.66
CA ILE A 5 34.95 14.53 -2.29
C ILE A 5 33.90 14.42 -1.17
N ILE A 6 33.90 15.35 -0.20
CA ILE A 6 32.90 15.39 0.87
C ILE A 6 31.51 15.73 0.31
N LEU A 7 31.41 16.66 -0.65
CA LEU A 7 30.14 17.00 -1.30
C LEU A 7 29.58 15.80 -2.11
N PHE A 8 30.45 15.07 -2.81
CA PHE A 8 30.08 13.87 -3.57
C PHE A 8 29.70 12.70 -2.65
N ALA A 9 30.34 12.57 -1.50
CA ALA A 9 30.00 11.57 -0.48
C ALA A 9 28.65 11.88 0.20
N MET A 10 28.33 13.16 0.42
CA MET A 10 27.03 13.57 0.98
C MET A 10 25.87 13.34 0.01
N ALA A 11 26.10 13.45 -1.30
CA ALA A 11 25.10 13.22 -2.35
C ALA A 11 24.73 11.73 -2.54
N PHE A 12 25.55 10.81 -2.04
CA PHE A 12 25.27 9.36 -2.09
C PHE A 12 24.40 8.86 -0.94
N LEU A 13 24.18 9.66 0.11
CA LEU A 13 23.36 9.29 1.27
C LEU A 13 21.86 9.52 1.06
N THR A 14 21.46 10.20 -0.02
CA THR A 14 20.04 10.49 -0.30
C THR A 14 19.37 9.47 -1.21
N SER A 15 20.05 8.38 -1.59
CA SER A 15 19.51 7.35 -2.48
C SER A 15 19.10 6.05 -1.79
N LEU A 16 19.04 6.01 -0.45
CA LEU A 16 18.26 4.99 0.25
C LEU A 16 16.77 5.31 0.05
N GLY A 17 16.28 5.05 -1.16
CA GLY A 17 14.85 5.03 -1.45
C GLY A 17 14.24 3.94 -0.59
N PHE A 18 13.63 4.32 0.52
CA PHE A 18 12.80 3.42 1.30
C PHE A 18 11.74 2.86 0.35
N ALA A 19 11.78 1.56 0.08
CA ALA A 19 10.67 0.90 -0.57
C ALA A 19 9.47 1.03 0.38
N GLN A 20 8.54 1.93 0.04
CA GLN A 20 7.31 2.16 0.80
C GLN A 20 6.48 0.88 0.74
N THR A 21 6.64 0.04 1.76
CA THR A 21 6.04 -1.29 1.87
C THR A 21 4.82 -1.21 2.77
N ALA A 22 3.65 -1.51 2.23
CA ALA A 22 2.47 -1.75 3.06
C ALA A 22 2.51 -3.18 3.60
N THR A 23 1.83 -3.44 4.71
CA THR A 23 1.73 -4.79 5.29
C THR A 23 0.28 -5.24 5.34
N VAL A 24 0.02 -6.49 4.97
CA VAL A 24 -1.25 -7.17 5.25
C VAL A 24 -0.98 -8.16 6.37
N GLU A 25 -1.69 -8.00 7.48
CA GLU A 25 -1.52 -8.85 8.66
C GLU A 25 -2.29 -10.17 8.54
N GLY A 26 -1.86 -11.18 9.29
CA GLY A 26 -2.49 -12.48 9.33
C GLY A 26 -2.05 -13.43 8.21
N THR A 27 -2.91 -14.40 7.89
CA THR A 27 -2.63 -15.47 6.93
C THR A 27 -3.47 -15.37 5.66
N ALA A 28 -3.15 -16.16 4.63
CA ALA A 28 -3.97 -16.32 3.43
C ALA A 28 -5.43 -16.69 3.74
N ALA A 29 -5.67 -17.45 4.82
CA ALA A 29 -7.02 -17.78 5.26
C ALA A 29 -7.75 -16.54 5.81
N ASN A 30 -7.07 -15.71 6.60
CA ASN A 30 -7.63 -14.47 7.14
C ASN A 30 -7.93 -13.47 6.02
N LEU A 31 -7.02 -13.32 5.06
CA LEU A 31 -7.25 -12.46 3.90
C LEU A 31 -8.47 -12.92 3.09
N LYS A 32 -8.63 -14.24 2.88
CA LYS A 32 -9.79 -14.79 2.18
C LYS A 32 -11.09 -14.56 2.94
N GLU A 33 -11.07 -14.65 4.26
CA GLU A 33 -12.21 -14.36 5.14
C GLU A 33 -12.61 -12.88 5.04
N ASN A 34 -11.66 -11.96 5.18
CA ASN A 34 -11.89 -10.51 5.04
C ASN A 34 -12.48 -10.17 3.67
N LEU A 35 -11.93 -10.76 2.60
CA LEU A 35 -12.45 -10.56 1.23
C LEU A 35 -13.86 -11.13 1.06
N ALA A 36 -14.23 -12.21 1.77
CA ALA A 36 -15.60 -12.74 1.76
C ALA A 36 -16.59 -11.83 2.52
N GLU A 37 -16.07 -10.96 3.40
CA GLU A 37 -16.80 -9.89 4.08
C GLU A 37 -16.66 -8.53 3.39
N ASP A 38 -16.22 -8.53 2.13
CA ASP A 38 -16.08 -7.33 1.30
C ASP A 38 -15.05 -6.29 1.79
N PHE A 39 -13.98 -6.71 2.47
CA PHE A 39 -12.92 -5.78 2.84
C PHE A 39 -11.50 -6.35 2.80
N ILE A 40 -10.52 -5.44 2.84
CA ILE A 40 -9.11 -5.74 3.04
C ILE A 40 -8.45 -4.61 3.82
N GLU A 41 -7.45 -4.94 4.64
CA GLU A 41 -6.74 -3.98 5.48
C GLU A 41 -5.25 -3.97 5.14
N PHE A 42 -4.70 -2.77 5.05
CA PHE A 42 -3.28 -2.53 4.82
C PHE A 42 -2.75 -1.61 5.92
N THR A 43 -1.72 -2.04 6.63
CA THR A 43 -0.89 -1.13 7.42
C THR A 43 0.03 -0.39 6.45
N MET A 44 -0.23 0.91 6.29
CA MET A 44 0.45 1.76 5.34
C MET A 44 1.85 2.16 5.86
N PRO A 45 2.80 2.49 4.96
CA PRO A 45 4.07 3.08 5.36
C PRO A 45 3.88 4.33 6.21
N SER A 46 4.80 4.58 7.15
CA SER A 46 4.70 5.69 8.11
C SER A 46 4.67 7.09 7.47
N GLU A 47 5.12 7.22 6.22
CA GLU A 47 5.07 8.48 5.48
C GLU A 47 3.69 8.78 4.89
N VAL A 48 2.78 7.79 4.82
CA VAL A 48 1.43 7.97 4.29
C VAL A 48 0.57 8.68 5.30
N THR A 49 0.02 9.82 4.90
CA THR A 49 -0.84 10.66 5.73
C THR A 49 -2.32 10.45 5.43
N THR A 50 -3.18 10.90 6.34
CA THR A 50 -4.63 10.98 6.10
C THR A 50 -4.96 11.75 4.82
N GLU A 51 -4.25 12.86 4.55
CA GLU A 51 -4.47 13.68 3.35
C GLU A 51 -4.11 12.92 2.05
N ASP A 52 -3.05 12.10 2.07
CA ASP A 52 -2.67 11.26 0.92
C ASP A 52 -3.73 10.21 0.61
N VAL A 53 -4.28 9.59 1.66
CA VAL A 53 -5.34 8.59 1.55
C VAL A 53 -6.62 9.20 1.02
N GLU A 54 -7.09 10.31 1.58
CA GLU A 54 -8.30 11.01 1.16
C GLU A 54 -8.19 11.50 -0.30
N LYS A 55 -7.06 12.12 -0.66
CA LYS A 55 -6.82 12.58 -2.03
C LYS A 55 -6.78 11.44 -3.04
N SER A 56 -6.29 10.27 -2.64
CA SER A 56 -6.21 9.10 -3.51
C SER A 56 -7.54 8.38 -3.64
N SER A 57 -8.23 8.13 -2.53
CA SER A 57 -9.43 7.29 -2.47
C SER A 57 -10.66 7.92 -3.12
N GLN A 58 -10.76 9.25 -3.14
CA GLN A 58 -11.88 9.97 -3.75
C GLN A 58 -12.11 9.63 -5.24
N TYR A 59 -11.10 9.11 -5.95
CA TYR A 59 -11.20 8.73 -7.36
C TYR A 59 -11.75 7.32 -7.59
N TYR A 60 -12.00 6.55 -6.53
CA TYR A 60 -12.30 5.12 -6.60
C TYR A 60 -13.59 4.73 -5.85
N THR A 61 -14.42 5.70 -5.49
CA THR A 61 -15.66 5.50 -4.69
C THR A 61 -16.69 4.58 -5.36
N ASP A 62 -16.66 4.45 -6.68
CA ASP A 62 -17.49 3.47 -7.41
C ASP A 62 -17.06 2.01 -7.16
N TYR A 63 -15.84 1.80 -6.64
CA TYR A 63 -15.24 0.48 -6.43
C TYR A 63 -15.08 0.14 -4.95
N PHE A 64 -14.70 1.11 -4.12
CA PHE A 64 -14.49 0.93 -2.68
C PHE A 64 -14.47 2.25 -1.92
N ASN A 65 -14.65 2.16 -0.60
CA ASN A 65 -14.38 3.24 0.34
C ASN A 65 -13.13 2.92 1.15
N VAL A 66 -12.44 3.95 1.65
CA VAL A 66 -11.24 3.77 2.48
C VAL A 66 -11.43 4.49 3.81
N SER A 67 -11.30 3.76 4.91
CA SER A 67 -11.19 4.29 6.27
C SER A 67 -9.73 4.22 6.72
N PHE A 68 -9.17 5.31 7.24
CA PHE A 68 -7.78 5.38 7.66
C PHE A 68 -7.66 5.81 9.12
N ASP A 69 -6.87 5.07 9.90
CA ASP A 69 -6.50 5.44 11.27
C ASP A 69 -5.04 5.91 11.32
N ASP A 70 -4.85 7.21 11.48
CA ASP A 70 -3.53 7.86 11.54
C ASP A 70 -2.68 7.41 12.73
N ASN A 71 -3.29 6.85 13.79
CA ASN A 71 -2.52 6.36 14.94
C ASN A 71 -1.85 5.02 14.68
N THR A 72 -2.43 4.21 13.78
CA THR A 72 -1.98 2.85 13.46
C THR A 72 -1.52 2.71 12.02
N ASN A 73 -1.67 3.76 11.21
CA ASN A 73 -1.52 3.77 9.76
C ASN A 73 -2.36 2.68 9.06
N LEU A 74 -3.45 2.22 9.69
CA LEU A 74 -4.30 1.16 9.13
C LEU A 74 -5.29 1.77 8.13
N ALA A 75 -5.16 1.39 6.85
CA ALA A 75 -6.13 1.66 5.80
C ALA A 75 -7.02 0.45 5.59
N ARG A 76 -8.29 0.57 5.97
CA ARG A 76 -9.34 -0.41 5.66
C ARG A 76 -10.03 -0.02 4.37
N ILE A 77 -10.02 -0.92 3.40
CA ILE A 77 -10.69 -0.77 2.11
C ILE A 77 -11.92 -1.65 2.10
N ASP A 78 -13.10 -1.03 2.13
CA ASP A 78 -14.40 -1.71 2.03
C ASP A 78 -14.88 -1.67 0.57
N LEU A 79 -15.00 -2.83 -0.05
CA LEU A 79 -15.37 -3.02 -1.46
C LEU A 79 -16.86 -2.78 -1.66
N VAL A 80 -17.21 -2.01 -2.70
CA VAL A 80 -18.61 -1.84 -3.12
C VAL A 80 -19.12 -3.12 -3.80
N ASN A 81 -18.24 -3.81 -4.52
CA ASN A 81 -18.49 -5.11 -5.11
C ASN A 81 -17.19 -5.94 -5.23
N GLN A 82 -17.35 -7.25 -5.44
CA GLN A 82 -16.25 -8.20 -5.57
C GLN A 82 -15.70 -8.34 -6.99
N ASP A 83 -16.07 -7.43 -7.90
CA ASP A 83 -15.66 -7.55 -9.29
C ASP A 83 -14.13 -7.44 -9.39
N GLN A 84 -13.54 -8.23 -10.30
CA GLN A 84 -12.09 -8.25 -10.51
C GLN A 84 -11.51 -6.84 -10.77
N GLN A 85 -12.30 -5.97 -11.40
CA GLN A 85 -11.93 -4.58 -11.63
C GLN A 85 -11.78 -3.78 -10.32
N ALA A 86 -12.69 -3.94 -9.36
CA ALA A 86 -12.61 -3.25 -8.07
C ALA A 86 -11.32 -3.64 -7.33
N LYS A 87 -11.00 -4.95 -7.31
CA LYS A 87 -9.77 -5.47 -6.73
C LYS A 87 -8.51 -5.00 -7.46
N ARG A 88 -8.57 -4.89 -8.79
CA ARG A 88 -7.46 -4.33 -9.57
C ARG A 88 -7.25 -2.85 -9.28
N VAL A 89 -8.30 -2.08 -9.02
CA VAL A 89 -8.19 -0.64 -8.72
C VAL A 89 -7.50 -0.38 -7.38
N ILE A 90 -7.55 -1.31 -6.42
CA ILE A 90 -6.75 -1.23 -5.16
C ILE A 90 -5.26 -1.02 -5.48
N THR A 91 -4.74 -1.67 -6.52
CA THR A 91 -3.32 -1.49 -6.91
C THR A 91 -2.98 -0.04 -7.26
N ARG A 92 -3.92 0.70 -7.85
CA ARG A 92 -3.74 2.10 -8.23
C ARG A 92 -3.78 3.02 -7.00
N PHE A 93 -4.66 2.73 -6.06
CA PHE A 93 -4.71 3.42 -4.78
C PHE A 93 -3.41 3.24 -3.97
N LEU A 94 -2.90 2.01 -3.87
CA LEU A 94 -1.60 1.75 -3.23
C LEU A 94 -0.48 2.51 -3.94
N LEU A 95 -0.45 2.48 -5.28
CA LEU A 95 0.56 3.19 -6.05
C LEU A 95 0.52 4.72 -5.83
N SER A 96 -0.68 5.32 -5.76
CA SER A 96 -0.87 6.77 -5.60
C SER A 96 -0.55 7.26 -4.19
N THR A 97 -0.68 6.41 -3.18
CA THR A 97 -0.24 6.66 -1.79
C THR A 97 1.26 6.40 -1.59
N GLY A 98 2.00 6.07 -2.66
CA GLY A 98 3.45 5.89 -2.62
C GLY A 98 3.91 4.44 -2.40
N VAL A 99 3.00 3.53 -2.02
CA VAL A 99 3.32 2.11 -1.85
C VAL A 99 3.89 1.51 -3.13
N ARG A 100 4.86 0.60 -2.99
CA ARG A 100 5.49 -0.13 -4.10
C ARG A 100 5.42 -1.64 -3.93
N THR A 101 5.44 -2.09 -2.68
CA THR A 101 5.45 -3.48 -2.28
C THR A 101 4.44 -3.71 -1.16
N VAL A 102 3.97 -4.95 -1.05
CA VAL A 102 3.12 -5.43 0.04
C VAL A 102 3.86 -6.58 0.71
N ASN A 103 4.16 -6.44 2.01
CA ASN A 103 4.59 -7.56 2.83
C ASN A 103 3.35 -8.36 3.24
N PHE A 104 3.37 -9.65 2.95
CA PHE A 104 2.33 -10.57 3.37
C PHE A 104 2.93 -11.91 3.76
N GLU A 105 2.57 -12.41 4.95
CA GLU A 105 3.17 -13.60 5.55
C GLU A 105 4.73 -13.56 5.57
N GLY A 106 5.31 -12.38 5.76
CA GLY A 106 6.77 -12.18 5.80
C GLY A 106 7.45 -12.19 4.42
N THR A 107 6.71 -12.23 3.32
CA THR A 107 7.24 -12.13 1.95
C THR A 107 6.84 -10.80 1.33
N ASP A 108 7.80 -10.09 0.73
CA ASP A 108 7.54 -8.88 -0.04
C ASP A 108 7.12 -9.22 -1.46
N TYR A 109 5.94 -8.77 -1.85
CA TYR A 109 5.43 -8.83 -3.22
C TYR A 109 5.41 -7.43 -3.80
N THR A 110 5.70 -7.26 -5.09
CA THR A 110 5.26 -6.04 -5.79
C THR A 110 3.74 -5.94 -5.71
N ILE A 111 3.17 -4.73 -5.78
CA ILE A 111 1.70 -4.55 -5.76
C ILE A 111 1.01 -5.44 -6.81
N MET A 112 1.61 -5.62 -7.99
CA MET A 112 1.05 -6.46 -9.06
C MET A 112 1.14 -7.95 -8.75
N GLU A 113 2.24 -8.41 -8.14
CA GLU A 113 2.37 -9.80 -7.69
C GLU A 113 1.38 -10.09 -6.55
N PHE A 114 1.21 -9.17 -5.60
CA PHE A 114 0.22 -9.32 -4.53
C PHE A 114 -1.19 -9.45 -5.11
N TYR A 115 -1.56 -8.56 -6.03
CA TYR A 115 -2.84 -8.64 -6.73
C TYR A 115 -3.04 -10.00 -7.42
N SER A 116 -2.08 -10.43 -8.24
CA SER A 116 -2.22 -11.66 -9.03
C SER A 116 -2.26 -12.93 -8.17
N ASN A 117 -1.56 -12.94 -7.03
CA ASN A 117 -1.50 -14.10 -6.14
C ASN A 117 -2.68 -14.17 -5.16
N PHE A 118 -3.26 -13.04 -4.77
CA PHE A 118 -4.18 -13.00 -3.62
C PHE A 118 -5.50 -12.28 -3.85
N LEU A 119 -5.64 -11.45 -4.89
CA LEU A 119 -6.84 -10.66 -5.14
C LEU A 119 -7.57 -11.05 -6.45
N GLU A 120 -6.90 -11.67 -7.41
CA GLU A 120 -7.51 -12.21 -8.63
C GLU A 120 -8.34 -13.48 -8.36
#